data_AF-A0A539DB10-F1
#
_entry.id   AF-A0A539DB10-F1
#
_cell.length_a   1.000
_cell.length_b   1.000
_cell.length_c   1.000
_cell.angle_alpha   90.00
_cell.angle_beta   90.00
_cell.angle_gamma   90.00
#
_symmetry.space_group_name_H-M   'P 1'
#
loop_
_entity.id
_entity.type
_entity.pdbx_description
1 polymer ?
#
loop_
_entity_poly.entity_id
_entity_poly.type
_entity_poly.pdbx_seq_one_letter_code
_entity_poly.pdbx_strand_id
1 'polypeptide(L)'
;REVTLLPRHWDWLAGQPGGASVALRKLVEGALREAEGPDRARRAKEATYRFMTAMAGDLPGYEEATRMLFAGDWTAFDTAVEGWPEGVREMARGMAAGAWRNGAG
;
A
#
# COMPACT_ATOMS: atom_id res chain seq x y z
N ARG A 1 19.01 -5.15 21.86
CA ARG A 1 19.45 -5.56 20.51
C ARG A 1 20.55 -4.59 20.09
N GLU A 2 21.76 -5.07 19.80
CA GLU A 2 22.90 -4.27 19.34
C GLU A 2 22.93 -4.21 17.81
N VAL A 3 23.42 -3.10 17.24
CA VAL A 3 23.51 -2.89 15.78
C VAL A 3 24.97 -2.92 15.36
N THR A 4 25.30 -3.78 14.39
CA THR A 4 26.66 -3.86 13.82
C THR A 4 26.68 -3.15 12.46
N LEU A 5 27.58 -2.17 12.31
CA LEU A 5 27.80 -1.43 11.06
C LEU A 5 29.30 -1.42 10.71
N LEU A 6 29.62 -1.23 9.44
CA LEU A 6 31.00 -1.09 8.98
C LEU A 6 31.62 0.21 9.55
N PRO A 7 32.94 0.23 9.84
CA PRO A 7 33.61 1.40 10.42
C PRO A 7 33.36 2.70 9.64
N ARG A 8 33.45 2.66 8.30
CA ARG A 8 33.15 3.81 7.42
C ARG A 8 31.73 4.37 7.58
N HIS A 9 30.76 3.54 7.95
CA HIS A 9 29.38 3.98 8.18
C HIS A 9 29.26 4.66 9.55
N TRP A 10 30.01 4.18 10.54
CA TRP A 10 30.13 4.86 11.83
C TRP A 10 30.78 6.23 11.70
N ASP A 11 31.86 6.33 10.94
CA ASP A 11 32.56 7.61 10.71
C ASP A 11 31.64 8.62 10.02
N TRP A 12 30.90 8.17 9.00
CA TRP A 12 29.90 9.00 8.34
C TRP A 12 28.75 9.41 9.27
N LEU A 13 28.26 8.51 10.12
CA LEU A 13 27.21 8.81 11.11
C LEU A 13 27.69 9.80 12.18
N ALA A 14 28.95 9.67 12.64
CA ALA A 14 29.55 10.55 13.62
C ALA A 14 29.80 11.96 13.07
N GLY A 15 30.02 12.09 11.75
CA GLY A 15 30.15 13.37 11.06
C GLY A 15 28.83 14.13 10.83
N GLN A 16 27.67 13.57 11.20
CA GLN A 16 26.38 14.23 10.96
C GLN A 16 26.08 15.32 12.00
N PRO A 17 25.48 16.46 11.59
CA PRO A 17 24.99 17.47 12.53
C PRO A 17 23.94 16.87 13.48
N GLY A 18 24.22 16.88 14.78
CA GLY A 18 23.37 16.25 15.81
C GLY A 18 23.74 14.80 16.17
N GLY A 19 24.82 14.26 15.57
CA GLY A 19 25.44 12.99 15.94
C GLY A 19 24.76 11.74 15.36
N ALA A 20 25.42 10.59 15.56
CA ALA A 20 25.06 9.31 14.96
C ALA A 20 23.61 8.88 15.26
N SER A 21 23.12 9.10 16.48
CA SER A 21 21.77 8.69 16.88
C SER A 21 20.66 9.47 16.16
N VAL A 22 20.87 10.76 15.88
CA VAL A 22 19.89 11.59 15.16
C VAL A 22 19.86 11.21 13.68
N ALA A 23 21.02 10.97 13.08
CA ALA A 23 21.12 10.49 11.70
C ALA A 23 20.47 9.12 11.53
N LEU A 24 20.73 8.18 12.44
CA LEU A 24 20.12 6.85 12.41
C LEU A 24 18.59 6.94 12.56
N ARG A 25 18.08 7.77 13.47
CA ARG A 25 16.63 7.96 13.63
C ARG A 25 15.97 8.47 12.35
N LYS A 26 16.58 9.46 11.69
CA LYS A 26 16.05 10.01 10.43
C LYS A 26 16.05 8.97 9.30
N LEU A 27 17.10 8.16 9.19
CA LEU A 27 17.17 7.07 8.21
C LEU A 27 16.12 6.00 8.48
N VAL A 28 15.93 5.60 9.74
CA VAL A 28 14.89 4.64 10.15
C VAL A 28 13.50 5.21 9.90
N GLU A 29 13.23 6.47 10.26
CA GLU A 29 11.95 7.12 9.97
C GLU A 29 11.67 7.23 8.47
N GLY A 30 12.69 7.52 7.66
CA GLY A 30 12.58 7.53 6.20
C GLY A 30 12.18 6.16 5.68
N ALA A 31 12.92 5.11 6.06
CA ALA A 31 12.63 3.74 5.67
C ALA A 31 11.26 3.24 6.16
N LEU A 32 10.83 3.65 7.37
CA LEU A 32 9.49 3.33 7.89
C LEU A 32 8.40 4.01 7.06
N ARG A 33 8.53 5.31 6.76
CA ARG A 33 7.57 6.03 5.91
C ARG A 33 7.50 5.44 4.51
N GLU A 34 8.64 5.08 3.93
CA GLU A 34 8.72 4.41 2.62
C GLU A 34 8.08 3.03 2.63
N ALA A 35 8.23 2.25 3.72
CA ALA A 35 7.60 0.94 3.85
C ALA A 35 6.08 1.03 4.12
N GLU A 36 5.62 2.06 4.83
CA GLU A 36 4.21 2.24 5.18
C GLU A 36 3.30 2.44 3.96
N GLY A 37 3.75 3.14 2.91
CA GLY A 37 2.95 3.36 1.70
C GLY A 37 2.59 2.07 0.96
N PRO A 38 3.58 1.26 0.53
CA PRO A 38 3.39 -0.05 -0.07
C PRO A 38 2.64 -1.03 0.83
N ASP A 39 2.89 -1.03 2.14
CA ASP A 39 2.17 -1.91 3.08
C ASP A 39 0.72 -1.47 3.30
N ARG A 40 0.41 -0.18 3.23
CA ARG A 40 -0.98 0.30 3.25
C ARG A 40 -1.71 -0.08 1.96
N ALA A 41 -1.08 0.15 0.81
CA ALA A 41 -1.63 -0.20 -0.50
C ALA A 41 -1.93 -1.72 -0.59
N ARG A 42 -0.97 -2.56 -0.17
CA ARG A 42 -1.13 -4.00 -0.12
C ARG A 42 -2.28 -4.42 0.81
N ARG A 43 -2.34 -3.87 2.02
CA ARG A 43 -3.44 -4.15 2.96
C ARG A 43 -4.81 -3.73 2.41
N ALA A 44 -4.89 -2.60 1.70
CA ALA A 44 -6.12 -2.16 1.07
C ALA A 44 -6.54 -3.09 -0.09
N LYS A 45 -5.61 -3.54 -0.94
CA LYS A 45 -5.88 -4.56 -1.98
C LYS A 45 -6.40 -5.85 -1.36
N GLU A 46 -5.71 -6.38 -0.35
CA GLU A 46 -6.13 -7.63 0.32
C GLU A 46 -7.51 -7.51 0.99
N ALA A 47 -7.78 -6.38 1.66
CA ALA A 47 -9.08 -6.14 2.30
C ALA A 47 -10.21 -6.04 1.26
N THR A 48 -9.98 -5.31 0.17
CA THR A 48 -10.92 -5.19 -0.95
C THR A 48 -11.18 -6.55 -1.59
N TYR A 49 -10.12 -7.32 -1.87
CA TYR A 49 -10.24 -8.66 -2.43
C TYR A 49 -11.10 -9.57 -1.57
N ARG A 50 -10.81 -9.68 -0.26
CA ARG A 50 -11.60 -10.49 0.66
C ARG A 50 -13.08 -10.08 0.69
N PHE A 51 -13.36 -8.78 0.66
CA PHE A 51 -14.72 -8.27 0.60
C PHE A 51 -15.43 -8.68 -0.70
N MET A 52 -14.79 -8.46 -1.85
CA MET A 52 -15.37 -8.83 -3.16
C MET A 52 -15.60 -10.32 -3.28
N THR A 53 -14.67 -11.16 -2.81
CA THR A 53 -14.87 -12.63 -2.82
C THR A 53 -16.09 -13.02 -2.00
N ALA A 54 -16.32 -12.39 -0.85
CA ALA A 54 -17.45 -12.70 0.03
C ALA A 54 -18.79 -12.17 -0.50
N MET A 55 -18.80 -10.99 -1.12
CA MET A 55 -20.04 -10.26 -1.48
C MET A 55 -20.41 -10.36 -2.96
N ALA A 56 -19.44 -10.61 -3.82
CA ALA A 56 -19.55 -10.48 -5.26
C ALA A 56 -18.92 -11.65 -6.04
N GLY A 57 -18.50 -12.73 -5.37
CA GLY A 57 -17.82 -13.87 -6.01
C GLY A 57 -18.61 -14.51 -7.16
N ASP A 58 -19.94 -14.49 -7.08
CA ASP A 58 -20.85 -15.00 -8.11
C ASP A 58 -21.39 -13.92 -9.06
N LEU A 59 -21.00 -12.66 -8.87
CA LEU A 59 -21.45 -11.56 -9.70
C LEU A 59 -20.62 -11.45 -10.99
N PRO A 60 -21.25 -11.10 -12.13
CA PRO A 60 -20.52 -10.77 -13.35
C PRO A 60 -19.48 -9.68 -13.08
N GLY A 61 -18.30 -9.82 -13.68
CA GLY A 61 -17.21 -8.84 -13.53
C GLY A 61 -16.27 -9.08 -12.34
N TYR A 62 -16.55 -10.05 -11.44
CA TYR A 62 -15.67 -10.37 -10.30
C TYR A 62 -14.22 -10.69 -10.67
N GLU A 63 -14.01 -11.56 -11.65
CA GLU A 63 -12.65 -11.92 -12.08
C GLU A 63 -11.91 -10.73 -12.67
N GLU A 64 -12.60 -9.89 -13.46
CA GLU A 64 -12.04 -8.68 -14.06
C GLU A 64 -11.72 -7.63 -13.00
N ALA A 65 -12.64 -7.39 -12.07
CA ALA A 65 -12.44 -6.46 -10.95
C ALA A 65 -11.26 -6.90 -10.08
N THR A 66 -11.13 -8.20 -9.80
CA THR A 66 -9.97 -8.74 -9.07
C THR A 66 -8.67 -8.51 -9.84
N ARG A 67 -8.67 -8.76 -11.16
CA ARG A 67 -7.50 -8.52 -12.01
C ARG A 67 -7.08 -7.05 -11.98
N MET A 68 -8.03 -6.13 -12.13
CA MET A 68 -7.76 -4.69 -12.17
C MET A 68 -7.34 -4.13 -10.80
N LEU A 69 -7.91 -4.66 -9.72
CA LEU A 69 -7.50 -4.36 -8.34
C LEU A 69 -5.99 -4.55 -8.14
N PHE A 70 -5.48 -5.71 -8.56
CA PHE A 70 -4.07 -6.02 -8.42
C PHE A 70 -3.20 -5.31 -9.46
N ALA A 71 -3.69 -5.17 -10.70
CA ALA A 71 -2.99 -4.51 -11.80
C ALA A 71 -2.69 -3.03 -11.57
N GLY A 72 -3.48 -2.33 -10.74
CA GLY A 72 -3.26 -0.89 -10.55
C GLY A 72 -4.30 0.02 -11.21
N ASP A 73 -5.27 -0.54 -11.93
CA ASP A 73 -6.09 0.21 -12.88
C ASP A 73 -7.45 0.57 -12.28
N TRP A 74 -7.55 1.79 -11.74
CA TRP A 74 -8.79 2.30 -11.16
C TRP A 74 -9.92 2.36 -12.17
N THR A 75 -9.67 2.84 -13.39
CA THR A 75 -10.72 3.05 -14.39
C THR A 75 -11.29 1.74 -14.89
N ALA A 76 -10.42 0.76 -15.14
CA ALA A 76 -10.86 -0.58 -15.53
C ALA A 76 -11.54 -1.32 -14.37
N PHE A 77 -11.06 -1.16 -13.13
CA PHE A 77 -11.73 -1.68 -11.93
C PHE A 77 -13.15 -1.10 -11.79
N ASP A 78 -13.28 0.21 -11.92
CA ASP A 78 -14.53 0.95 -11.80
C ASP A 78 -15.58 0.47 -12.80
N THR A 79 -15.12 0.23 -14.04
CA THR A 79 -15.95 -0.33 -15.12
C THR A 79 -16.37 -1.76 -14.81
N ALA A 80 -15.47 -2.60 -14.28
CA ALA A 80 -15.74 -4.00 -13.98
C ALA A 80 -16.79 -4.20 -12.87
N VAL A 81 -16.88 -3.25 -11.92
CA VAL A 81 -17.84 -3.32 -10.81
C VAL A 81 -19.15 -2.57 -11.10
N GLU A 82 -19.29 -1.90 -12.24
CA GLU A 82 -20.43 -1.02 -12.52
C GLU A 82 -21.78 -1.75 -12.47
N GLY A 83 -21.83 -3.01 -12.91
CA GLY A 83 -23.04 -3.85 -12.89
C GLY A 83 -23.42 -4.43 -11.53
N TRP A 84 -22.63 -4.20 -10.48
CA TRP A 84 -22.91 -4.73 -9.14
C TRP A 84 -24.00 -3.93 -8.43
N PRO A 85 -24.67 -4.53 -7.41
CA PRO A 85 -25.53 -3.78 -6.51
C PRO A 85 -24.80 -2.56 -5.95
N GLU A 86 -25.46 -1.40 -5.99
CA GLU A 86 -24.88 -0.09 -5.66
C GLU A 86 -24.08 -0.11 -4.34
N GLY A 87 -24.65 -0.66 -3.26
CA GLY A 87 -23.96 -0.74 -1.96
C GLY A 87 -22.69 -1.59 -1.96
N VAL A 88 -22.66 -2.68 -2.75
CA VAL A 88 -21.47 -3.54 -2.90
C VAL A 88 -20.41 -2.81 -3.72
N ARG A 89 -20.82 -2.15 -4.81
CA ARG A 89 -19.96 -1.37 -5.69
C ARG A 89 -19.30 -0.19 -4.95
N GLU A 90 -20.07 0.61 -4.25
CA GLU A 90 -19.55 1.78 -3.50
C GLU A 90 -18.62 1.36 -2.36
N MET A 91 -18.94 0.27 -1.65
CA MET A 91 -18.04 -0.29 -0.65
C MET A 91 -16.73 -0.78 -1.27
N ALA A 92 -16.79 -1.53 -2.37
CA ALA A 92 -15.60 -1.99 -3.09
C ALA A 92 -14.73 -0.82 -3.56
N ARG A 93 -15.33 0.22 -4.17
CA ARG A 93 -14.65 1.48 -4.56
C ARG A 93 -13.96 2.16 -3.38
N GLY A 94 -14.66 2.31 -2.26
CA GLY A 94 -14.14 2.95 -1.05
C GLY A 94 -12.96 2.19 -0.45
N MET A 95 -13.04 0.86 -0.36
CA MET A 95 -11.95 0.03 0.14
C MET A 95 -10.75 0.04 -0.81
N ALA A 96 -11.01 0.01 -2.12
CA ALA A 96 -9.98 -0.02 -3.14
C ALA A 96 -9.25 1.33 -3.29
N ALA A 97 -9.86 2.47 -2.93
CA ALA A 97 -9.20 3.78 -3.00
C ALA A 97 -7.85 3.82 -2.26
N GLY A 98 -7.72 3.08 -1.15
CA GLY A 98 -6.47 2.96 -0.39
C GLY A 98 -5.39 2.09 -1.05
N ALA A 99 -5.75 1.30 -2.06
CA ALA A 99 -4.85 0.41 -2.80
C ALA A 99 -3.92 1.15 -3.77
N TRP A 100 -4.29 2.37 -4.16
CA TRP A 100 -3.61 3.13 -5.21
C TRP A 100 -3.18 4.54 -4.79
N ARG A 101 -3.80 5.14 -3.75
CA ARG A 101 -3.54 6.52 -3.32
C ARG A 101 -2.23 6.80 -2.58
N ASN A 102 -1.25 5.89 -2.56
CA ASN A 102 0.04 6.12 -1.87
C ASN A 102 1.25 5.83 -2.77
N GLY A 103 1.24 6.34 -4.00
CA GLY A 103 2.40 6.29 -4.90
C GLY A 103 2.39 7.30 -6.05
N ALA A 104 1.38 8.18 -6.14
CA ALA A 104 1.33 9.26 -7.11
C ALA A 104 0.97 10.57 -6.38
N GLY A 105 2.00 11.40 -6.27
CA GLY A 105 2.02 12.73 -5.67
C GLY A 105 3.45 13.22 -5.74
#